data_AF-A0A5P2DTJ5-F1
#
_entry.id   AF-A0A5P2DTJ5-F1
#
_cell.length_a   1.000
_cell.length_b   1.000
_cell.length_c   1.000
_cell.angle_alpha   90.00
_cell.angle_beta   90.00
_cell.angle_gamma   90.00
#
_symmetry.space_group_name_H-M   'P 1'
#
loop_
_entity.id
_entity.type
_entity.pdbx_description
1 polymer ?
#
loop_
_entity_poly.entity_id
_entity_poly.type
_entity_poly.pdbx_seq_one_letter_code
_entity_poly.pdbx_strand_id
1 'polypeptide(L)'
;MTGSRPLRPRLRALRPEAFGADPSGARLERIQRSPNFADGVFQNPVGARNRPSGSMAEFAKIYFHREQRVRRSPAAPIPVHPTTLADLAKPPASGLRLTWMGHSSVLAEIDGHRVLFDPVWGERCSPFPFAGPKRLHPVPVPLASLGAVDVVVISHDHYDHLDLPTIKALAGTDTVFAVPLGVGAHLERWGVPAERLRELDWNESTRIGALTLTATPARHFCGRGLRNQQHTLWASWVVAGAEHRIYHSGDTGYFPGFEEIGAQHGPFDATMIQIGAYSEYWPDIHMTPEEGMRAHLDLQGGVPRGTMLPIHWGTFNLALHPWDEPGEGTLSAAEGAGAAVALPIPGQPFEPGTAGAPHTPWWRPFVAGAAAGGRVDGPSSVPALGAGSVAGTAARVGSAAAGGQEKPESVGS
;
A
#
# COMPACT_ATOMS: atom_id res chain seq x y z
N MET A 1 44.56 10.74 6.39
CA MET A 1 44.23 10.25 5.04
C MET A 1 44.11 8.73 5.07
N THR A 2 42.90 8.20 5.21
CA THR A 2 42.62 6.76 5.13
C THR A 2 41.48 6.58 4.14
N GLY A 3 41.84 6.55 2.86
CA GLY A 3 40.89 6.36 1.77
C GLY A 3 40.29 4.96 1.82
N SER A 4 38.98 4.89 1.97
CA SER A 4 38.20 3.68 1.70
C SER A 4 38.28 3.38 0.20
N ARG A 5 38.98 2.30 -0.17
CA ARG A 5 38.93 1.77 -1.54
C ARG A 5 37.52 1.24 -1.83
N PRO A 6 36.87 1.62 -2.94
CA PRO A 6 35.62 0.99 -3.34
C PRO A 6 35.91 -0.48 -3.72
N LEU A 7 35.04 -1.39 -3.27
CA LEU A 7 35.09 -2.80 -3.67
C LEU A 7 34.99 -2.92 -5.20
N ARG A 8 35.80 -3.82 -5.77
CA ARG A 8 35.93 -4.04 -7.22
C ARG A 8 34.55 -4.25 -7.89
N PRO A 9 34.34 -3.73 -9.13
CA PRO A 9 33.05 -3.75 -9.83
C PRO A 9 32.41 -5.14 -10.04
N ARG A 10 33.17 -6.24 -9.93
CA ARG A 10 32.67 -7.62 -10.11
C ARG A 10 31.72 -8.11 -9.01
N LEU A 11 31.74 -7.56 -7.79
CA LEU A 11 30.81 -7.96 -6.71
C LEU A 11 29.44 -7.27 -6.79
N ARG A 12 29.31 -6.16 -7.55
CA ARG A 12 28.05 -5.44 -7.75
C ARG A 12 27.08 -6.23 -8.66
N ALA A 13 27.60 -7.15 -9.47
CA ALA A 13 26.84 -7.96 -10.43
C ALA A 13 26.05 -9.14 -9.82
N LEU A 14 26.25 -9.46 -8.53
CA LEU A 14 25.57 -10.58 -7.85
C LEU A 14 24.43 -10.14 -6.92
N ARG A 15 24.16 -8.84 -6.81
CA ARG A 15 23.09 -8.31 -5.94
C ARG A 15 21.76 -8.31 -6.72
N PRO A 16 20.68 -8.98 -6.24
CA PRO A 16 19.38 -8.94 -6.88
C PRO A 16 18.93 -7.53 -7.24
N GLU A 17 18.24 -7.37 -8.37
CA GLU A 17 17.79 -6.06 -8.86
C GLU A 17 16.96 -5.29 -7.82
N ALA A 18 16.17 -6.03 -7.03
CA ALA A 18 15.28 -5.51 -5.99
C ALA A 18 15.99 -4.70 -4.89
N PHE A 19 17.31 -4.84 -4.74
CA PHE A 19 18.10 -4.03 -3.81
C PHE A 19 18.28 -2.55 -4.25
N GLY A 20 17.90 -2.18 -5.47
CA GLY A 20 17.99 -0.80 -5.94
C GLY A 20 19.42 -0.32 -6.20
N ALA A 21 19.62 0.99 -6.17
CA ALA A 21 20.90 1.67 -6.38
C ALA A 21 21.16 2.72 -5.30
N ASP A 22 22.42 2.98 -5.02
CA ASP A 22 22.80 4.02 -4.05
C ASP A 22 22.75 5.40 -4.73
N PRO A 23 22.32 6.46 -4.00
CA PRO A 23 22.37 7.83 -4.51
C PRO A 23 23.79 8.20 -4.97
N SER A 24 23.89 8.94 -6.07
CA SER A 24 25.17 9.39 -6.63
C SER A 24 25.00 10.71 -7.38
N GLY A 25 26.11 11.36 -7.75
CA GLY A 25 26.12 12.62 -8.50
C GLY A 25 25.29 13.72 -7.82
N ALA A 26 24.54 14.48 -8.62
CA ALA A 26 23.72 15.61 -8.17
C ALA A 26 22.71 15.24 -7.06
N ARG A 27 22.18 14.01 -7.08
CA ARG A 27 21.27 13.50 -6.03
C ARG A 27 21.99 13.35 -4.70
N LEU A 28 23.18 12.77 -4.69
CA LEU A 28 23.99 12.64 -3.48
C LEU A 28 24.42 14.01 -2.94
N GLU A 29 24.81 14.94 -3.82
CA GLU A 29 25.11 16.32 -3.42
C GLU A 29 23.91 17.02 -2.78
N ARG A 30 22.69 16.80 -3.30
CA ARG A 30 21.46 17.33 -2.70
C ARG A 30 21.19 16.70 -1.34
N ILE A 31 21.35 15.39 -1.19
CA ILE A 31 21.23 14.70 0.11
C ILE A 31 22.21 15.30 1.13
N GLN A 32 23.48 15.49 0.75
CA GLN A 32 24.50 16.04 1.64
C GLN A 32 24.26 17.50 2.04
N ARG A 33 23.44 18.24 1.29
CA ARG A 33 23.01 19.61 1.62
C ARG A 33 21.69 19.66 2.40
N SER A 34 21.00 18.54 2.58
CA SER A 34 19.77 18.49 3.35
C SER A 34 20.04 18.88 4.81
N PRO A 35 19.20 19.74 5.42
CA PRO A 35 19.30 20.01 6.86
C PRO A 35 18.98 18.78 7.72
N ASN A 36 18.32 17.77 7.15
CA ASN A 36 17.94 16.53 7.82
C ASN A 36 19.01 15.43 7.68
N PHE A 37 20.12 15.70 6.98
CA PHE A 37 21.22 14.76 6.76
C PHE A 37 22.46 15.18 7.54
N ALA A 38 22.85 14.39 8.54
CA ALA A 38 24.00 14.66 9.40
C ALA A 38 24.74 13.36 9.74
N ASP A 39 26.06 13.46 9.96
CA ASP A 39 26.92 12.32 10.31
C ASP A 39 26.85 11.15 9.32
N GLY A 40 26.57 11.46 8.05
CA GLY A 40 26.50 10.49 6.96
C GLY A 40 25.17 9.75 6.82
N VAL A 41 24.14 10.11 7.59
CA VAL A 41 22.80 9.51 7.54
C VAL A 41 21.69 10.55 7.71
N PHE A 42 20.48 10.23 7.26
CA PHE A 42 19.29 11.01 7.62
C PHE A 42 18.95 10.81 9.10
N GLN A 43 18.50 11.89 9.76
CA GLN A 43 18.18 11.93 11.18
C GLN A 43 16.66 11.99 11.39
N ASN A 44 16.18 11.33 12.44
CA ASN A 44 14.78 11.41 12.84
C ASN A 44 14.45 12.77 13.47
N PRO A 45 13.19 13.26 13.34
CA PRO A 45 12.79 14.54 13.93
C PRO A 45 12.86 14.52 15.47
N VAL A 46 12.65 13.33 16.05
CA VAL A 46 12.87 13.02 17.46
C VAL A 46 13.66 11.72 17.52
N GLY A 47 14.67 11.65 18.39
CA GLY A 47 15.54 10.47 18.50
C GLY A 47 14.74 9.16 18.58
N ALA A 48 15.13 8.13 17.82
CA ALA A 48 14.36 6.92 17.64
C ALA A 48 15.19 5.66 17.90
N ARG A 49 14.59 4.66 18.56
CA ARG A 49 15.18 3.33 18.73
C ARG A 49 14.66 2.40 17.64
N ASN A 50 15.52 2.17 16.64
CA ASN A 50 15.20 1.40 15.45
C ASN A 50 15.74 -0.03 15.52
N ARG A 51 16.40 -0.40 16.64
CA ARG A 51 16.98 -1.72 16.85
C ARG A 51 16.28 -2.42 18.02
N PRO A 52 16.05 -3.74 17.91
CA PRO A 52 15.52 -4.57 18.99
C PRO A 52 16.16 -4.22 20.33
N SER A 53 15.36 -3.82 21.30
CA SER A 53 15.80 -3.79 22.69
C SER A 53 15.90 -5.25 23.19
N GLY A 54 17.09 -5.68 23.65
CA GLY A 54 17.27 -7.00 24.27
C GLY A 54 18.01 -8.07 23.45
N SER A 55 17.94 -9.32 23.94
CA SER A 55 18.73 -10.44 23.43
C SER A 55 18.13 -11.02 22.14
N MET A 56 18.96 -11.15 21.10
CA MET A 56 18.60 -11.85 19.85
C MET A 56 18.10 -13.29 20.09
N ALA A 57 18.56 -13.95 21.15
CA ALA A 57 18.12 -15.30 21.51
C ALA A 57 16.69 -15.31 22.07
N GLU A 58 16.32 -14.33 22.89
CA GLU A 58 14.95 -14.19 23.39
C GLU A 58 13.98 -13.82 22.27
N PHE A 59 14.38 -12.91 21.37
CA PHE A 59 13.60 -12.60 20.17
C PHE A 59 13.35 -13.85 19.31
N ALA A 60 14.39 -14.66 19.06
CA ALA A 60 14.24 -15.90 18.30
C ALA A 60 13.28 -16.89 19.00
N LYS A 61 13.41 -17.06 20.32
CA LYS A 61 12.52 -17.94 21.11
C LYS A 61 11.05 -17.54 20.97
N ILE A 62 10.74 -16.25 21.08
CA ILE A 62 9.38 -15.71 20.92
C ILE A 62 8.92 -15.82 19.46
N TYR A 63 9.79 -15.52 18.50
CA TYR A 63 9.49 -15.60 17.08
C TYR A 63 9.08 -17.03 16.68
N PHE A 64 9.78 -18.06 17.19
CA PHE A 64 9.52 -19.46 16.90
C PHE A 64 8.50 -20.14 17.84
N HIS A 65 7.95 -19.44 18.83
CA HIS A 65 6.97 -20.00 19.76
C HIS A 65 5.66 -20.38 19.04
N ARG A 66 5.38 -21.68 18.95
CA ARG A 66 4.34 -22.24 18.06
C ARG A 66 2.95 -21.66 18.30
N GLU A 67 2.53 -21.54 19.55
CA GLU A 67 1.19 -21.04 19.91
C GLU A 67 0.99 -19.58 19.47
N GLN A 68 2.01 -18.74 19.65
CA GLN A 68 1.95 -17.35 19.23
C GLN A 68 1.94 -17.24 17.70
N ARG A 69 2.72 -18.08 16.99
CA ARG A 69 2.74 -18.09 15.52
C ARG A 69 1.38 -18.38 14.89
N VAL A 70 0.55 -19.23 15.52
CA VAL A 70 -0.80 -19.53 15.02
C VAL A 70 -1.67 -18.27 14.99
N ARG A 71 -1.53 -17.38 15.98
CA ARG A 71 -2.28 -16.13 16.04
C ARG A 71 -1.79 -15.05 15.07
N ARG A 72 -0.63 -15.23 14.43
CA ARG A 72 -0.07 -14.28 13.46
C ARG A 72 -0.52 -14.56 12.02
N SER A 73 -1.53 -15.39 11.82
CA SER A 73 -2.10 -15.71 10.52
C SER A 73 -3.60 -15.97 10.64
N PRO A 74 -4.39 -15.65 9.60
CA PRO A 74 -5.81 -15.90 9.60
C PRO A 74 -6.11 -17.41 9.55
N ALA A 75 -7.23 -17.80 10.14
CA ALA A 75 -7.72 -19.19 10.17
C ALA A 75 -8.39 -19.60 8.85
N ALA A 76 -8.81 -18.63 8.04
CA ALA A 76 -9.42 -18.83 6.72
C ALA A 76 -8.95 -17.71 5.77
N PRO A 77 -9.06 -17.89 4.44
CA PRO A 77 -8.67 -16.86 3.48
C PRO A 77 -9.37 -15.52 3.77
N ILE A 78 -8.58 -14.45 3.89
CA ILE A 78 -9.10 -13.08 4.05
C ILE A 78 -9.91 -12.70 2.80
N PRO A 79 -11.12 -12.14 2.96
CA PRO A 79 -11.95 -11.75 1.83
C PRO A 79 -11.31 -10.59 1.08
N VAL A 80 -11.58 -10.53 -0.21
CA VAL A 80 -11.13 -9.46 -1.09
C VAL A 80 -12.35 -8.96 -1.84
N HIS A 81 -12.58 -7.66 -1.83
CA HIS A 81 -13.68 -7.05 -2.56
C HIS A 81 -13.38 -7.09 -4.07
N PRO A 82 -14.30 -7.61 -4.90
CA PRO A 82 -14.06 -7.85 -6.32
C PRO A 82 -14.22 -6.57 -7.16
N THR A 83 -13.50 -5.51 -6.80
CA THR A 83 -13.55 -4.23 -7.53
C THR A 83 -13.02 -4.38 -8.94
N THR A 84 -13.78 -3.89 -9.91
CA THR A 84 -13.43 -3.97 -11.33
C THR A 84 -12.96 -2.63 -11.88
N LEU A 85 -12.32 -2.65 -13.06
CA LEU A 85 -12.00 -1.42 -13.79
C LEU A 85 -13.26 -0.58 -14.06
N ALA A 86 -14.41 -1.20 -14.28
CA ALA A 86 -15.67 -0.49 -14.53
C ALA A 86 -16.18 0.25 -13.28
N ASP A 87 -15.94 -0.31 -12.09
CA ASP A 87 -16.27 0.35 -10.82
C ASP A 87 -15.38 1.57 -10.60
N LEU A 88 -14.08 1.43 -10.92
CA LEU A 88 -13.13 2.53 -10.83
C LEU A 88 -13.34 3.57 -11.95
N ALA A 89 -13.85 3.20 -13.12
CA ALA A 89 -14.06 4.12 -14.24
C ALA A 89 -15.09 5.23 -13.94
N LYS A 90 -15.97 5.03 -12.96
CA LYS A 90 -16.90 6.06 -12.48
C LYS A 90 -16.17 6.97 -11.48
N PRO A 91 -16.11 8.29 -11.72
CA PRO A 91 -15.58 9.22 -10.73
C PRO A 91 -16.38 9.18 -9.42
N PRO A 92 -15.74 9.43 -8.26
CA PRO A 92 -16.45 9.55 -6.99
C PRO A 92 -17.38 10.76 -6.97
N ALA A 93 -18.55 10.62 -6.36
CA ALA A 93 -19.58 11.65 -6.35
C ALA A 93 -19.17 12.87 -5.49
N SER A 94 -18.48 12.62 -4.38
CA SER A 94 -17.88 13.68 -3.54
C SER A 94 -16.65 14.33 -4.14
N GLY A 95 -15.99 13.68 -5.12
CA GLY A 95 -14.65 14.08 -5.57
C GLY A 95 -13.51 13.37 -4.83
N LEU A 96 -13.80 12.60 -3.77
CA LEU A 96 -12.82 11.80 -3.02
C LEU A 96 -13.26 10.35 -2.81
N ARG A 97 -12.43 9.39 -3.25
CA ARG A 97 -12.61 7.95 -2.97
C ARG A 97 -11.29 7.30 -2.62
N LEU A 98 -11.31 6.48 -1.57
CA LEU A 98 -10.17 5.67 -1.15
C LEU A 98 -10.48 4.20 -1.38
N THR A 99 -9.49 3.47 -1.89
CA THR A 99 -9.55 2.01 -2.05
C THR A 99 -8.29 1.40 -1.46
N TRP A 100 -8.43 0.69 -0.34
CA TRP A 100 -7.31 0.04 0.34
C TRP A 100 -6.93 -1.27 -0.38
N MET A 101 -5.74 -1.35 -0.95
CA MET A 101 -5.25 -2.51 -1.72
C MET A 101 -4.51 -3.54 -0.83
N GLY A 102 -4.49 -3.30 0.48
CA GLY A 102 -3.75 -4.05 1.48
C GLY A 102 -2.41 -3.40 1.82
N HIS A 103 -1.98 -3.62 3.05
CA HIS A 103 -0.79 -3.04 3.68
C HIS A 103 -0.86 -1.51 3.66
N SER A 104 0.16 -0.82 3.15
CA SER A 104 0.15 0.64 2.97
C SER A 104 -0.26 1.08 1.57
N SER A 105 -0.62 0.12 0.70
CA SER A 105 -1.07 0.41 -0.66
C SER A 105 -2.50 0.94 -0.67
N VAL A 106 -2.67 2.19 -1.07
CA VAL A 106 -4.00 2.83 -1.22
C VAL A 106 -4.08 3.52 -2.57
N LEU A 107 -5.14 3.26 -3.31
CA LEU A 107 -5.54 4.09 -4.44
C LEU A 107 -6.47 5.19 -3.92
N ALA A 108 -6.07 6.44 -4.08
CA ALA A 108 -6.89 7.60 -3.83
C ALA A 108 -7.28 8.26 -5.15
N GLU A 109 -8.58 8.44 -5.36
CA GLU A 109 -9.13 9.31 -6.39
C GLU A 109 -9.54 10.60 -5.72
N ILE A 110 -8.83 11.68 -6.03
CA ILE A 110 -8.93 12.98 -5.36
C ILE A 110 -8.96 14.09 -6.39
N ASP A 111 -10.05 14.86 -6.42
CA ASP A 111 -10.23 16.03 -7.29
C ASP A 111 -9.90 15.72 -8.77
N GLY A 112 -10.39 14.58 -9.25
CA GLY A 112 -10.21 14.12 -10.62
C GLY A 112 -8.85 13.47 -10.94
N HIS A 113 -7.99 13.25 -9.95
CA HIS A 113 -6.66 12.64 -10.11
C HIS A 113 -6.56 11.31 -9.35
N ARG A 114 -5.71 10.40 -9.84
CA ARG A 114 -5.38 9.12 -9.20
C ARG A 114 -3.99 9.14 -8.58
N VAL A 115 -3.95 9.00 -7.27
CA VAL A 115 -2.74 8.87 -6.46
C VAL A 115 -2.64 7.46 -5.93
N LEU A 116 -1.52 6.79 -6.18
CA LEU A 116 -1.26 5.44 -5.69
C LEU A 116 -0.13 5.47 -4.66
N PHE A 117 -0.45 5.24 -3.40
CA PHE A 117 0.51 5.25 -2.30
C PHE A 117 1.14 3.87 -2.12
N ASP A 118 2.44 3.82 -1.85
CA ASP A 118 3.24 2.65 -1.47
C ASP A 118 2.79 1.34 -2.14
N PRO A 119 2.77 1.26 -3.48
CA PRO A 119 2.13 0.15 -4.16
C PRO A 119 3.01 -1.11 -4.14
N VAL A 120 2.44 -2.20 -3.63
CA VAL A 120 3.08 -3.51 -3.56
C VAL A 120 2.19 -4.58 -4.17
N TRP A 121 2.38 -4.87 -5.46
CA TRP A 121 1.72 -5.98 -6.16
C TRP A 121 2.48 -7.31 -6.06
N GLY A 122 3.74 -7.27 -5.60
CA GLY A 122 4.53 -8.47 -5.32
C GLY A 122 3.86 -9.41 -4.30
N GLU A 123 4.08 -10.71 -4.47
CA GLU A 123 3.62 -11.74 -3.53
C GLU A 123 4.35 -11.66 -2.18
N ARG A 124 5.59 -11.12 -2.18
CA ARG A 124 6.47 -11.04 -1.01
C ARG A 124 7.14 -9.68 -0.90
N CYS A 125 7.28 -9.20 0.34
CA CYS A 125 8.09 -8.03 0.67
C CYS A 125 9.54 -8.46 0.91
N SER A 126 10.28 -8.70 -0.17
CA SER A 126 11.62 -9.27 -0.10
C SER A 126 12.46 -8.99 -1.34
N PRO A 127 13.80 -8.90 -1.21
CA PRO A 127 14.67 -8.90 -2.39
C PRO A 127 14.71 -10.23 -3.15
N PHE A 128 14.13 -11.29 -2.58
CA PHE A 128 14.13 -12.63 -3.14
C PHE A 128 12.70 -13.15 -3.37
N PRO A 129 12.41 -13.78 -4.53
CA PRO A 129 11.06 -14.28 -4.81
C PRO A 129 10.68 -15.51 -3.96
N PHE A 130 11.66 -16.21 -3.39
CA PHE A 130 11.46 -17.48 -2.66
C PHE A 130 11.52 -17.34 -1.13
N ALA A 131 11.90 -16.18 -0.60
CA ALA A 131 12.13 -15.97 0.84
C ALA A 131 11.54 -14.64 1.30
N GLY A 132 11.27 -14.50 2.59
CA GLY A 132 10.70 -13.29 3.20
C GLY A 132 9.17 -13.32 3.34
N PRO A 133 8.57 -12.31 3.99
CA PRO A 133 7.15 -12.25 4.29
C PRO A 133 6.30 -12.38 3.02
N LYS A 134 5.32 -13.29 3.04
CA LYS A 134 4.34 -13.49 1.97
C LYS A 134 3.01 -12.85 2.37
N ARG A 135 2.30 -12.32 1.38
CA ARG A 135 0.96 -11.74 1.56
C ARG A 135 -0.04 -12.76 2.11
N LEU A 136 -0.96 -12.31 2.96
CA LEU A 136 -2.02 -13.11 3.60
C LEU A 136 -3.28 -13.26 2.73
N HIS A 137 -3.44 -12.43 1.70
CA HIS A 137 -4.51 -12.47 0.71
C HIS A 137 -3.94 -12.19 -0.70
N PRO A 138 -4.64 -12.41 -1.81
CA PRO A 138 -4.18 -11.89 -3.11
C PRO A 138 -4.30 -10.36 -3.17
N VAL A 139 -3.53 -9.70 -4.03
CA VAL A 139 -3.74 -8.27 -4.29
C VAL A 139 -5.14 -8.07 -4.87
N PRO A 140 -5.96 -7.11 -4.39
CA PRO A 140 -7.37 -7.07 -4.72
C PRO A 140 -7.72 -6.89 -6.19
N VAL A 141 -6.92 -6.10 -6.90
CA VAL A 141 -7.17 -5.69 -8.27
C VAL A 141 -5.85 -5.77 -9.05
N PRO A 142 -5.83 -6.31 -10.29
CA PRO A 142 -4.65 -6.24 -11.14
C PRO A 142 -4.21 -4.80 -11.37
N LEU A 143 -2.90 -4.53 -11.40
CA LEU A 143 -2.38 -3.16 -11.52
C LEU A 143 -2.89 -2.44 -12.79
N ALA A 144 -3.02 -3.15 -13.90
CA ALA A 144 -3.57 -2.60 -15.15
C ALA A 144 -5.05 -2.20 -15.04
N SER A 145 -5.80 -2.80 -14.12
CA SER A 145 -7.21 -2.48 -13.88
C SER A 145 -7.42 -1.21 -13.05
N LEU A 146 -6.35 -0.59 -12.55
CA LEU A 146 -6.44 0.72 -11.89
C LEU A 146 -6.63 1.88 -12.88
N GLY A 147 -6.51 1.62 -14.19
CA GLY A 147 -6.47 2.67 -15.22
C GLY A 147 -5.22 3.53 -15.13
N ALA A 148 -5.28 4.74 -15.70
CA ALA A 148 -4.17 5.68 -15.63
C ALA A 148 -3.96 6.15 -14.17
N VAL A 149 -2.72 6.02 -13.67
CA VAL A 149 -2.31 6.54 -12.37
C VAL A 149 -1.48 7.80 -12.64
N ASP A 150 -1.94 8.94 -12.15
CA ASP A 150 -1.27 10.23 -12.38
C ASP A 150 0.04 10.30 -11.59
N VAL A 151 -0.01 9.87 -10.31
CA VAL A 151 1.15 9.89 -9.43
C VAL A 151 1.22 8.65 -8.54
N VAL A 152 2.42 8.09 -8.42
CA VAL A 152 2.79 7.16 -7.35
C VAL A 152 3.50 7.94 -6.26
N VAL A 153 3.09 7.72 -5.02
CA VAL A 153 3.71 8.29 -3.83
C VAL A 153 4.40 7.17 -3.07
N ILE A 154 5.69 7.33 -2.79
CA ILE A 154 6.46 6.39 -1.97
C ILE A 154 6.80 7.07 -0.64
N SER A 155 6.53 6.42 0.49
CA SER A 155 6.91 6.92 1.81
C SER A 155 8.39 6.67 2.10
N HIS A 156 8.92 5.49 1.78
CA HIS A 156 10.33 5.15 2.00
C HIS A 156 10.73 3.88 1.23
N ASP A 157 11.98 3.44 1.39
CA ASP A 157 12.58 2.40 0.54
C ASP A 157 12.44 0.95 1.04
N HIS A 158 11.64 0.63 2.08
CA HIS A 158 11.51 -0.77 2.51
C HIS A 158 10.73 -1.63 1.49
N TYR A 159 10.91 -2.94 1.56
CA TYR A 159 10.38 -3.88 0.56
C TYR A 159 8.85 -4.00 0.55
N ASP A 160 8.21 -3.62 1.64
CA ASP A 160 6.76 -3.60 1.82
C ASP A 160 6.11 -2.24 1.51
N HIS A 161 6.92 -1.25 1.09
CA HIS A 161 6.45 0.06 0.61
C HIS A 161 6.94 0.38 -0.82
N LEU A 162 8.08 -0.19 -1.21
CA LEU A 162 8.72 0.00 -2.50
C LEU A 162 9.01 -1.35 -3.17
N ASP A 163 8.13 -1.74 -4.09
CA ASP A 163 8.11 -3.04 -4.74
C ASP A 163 8.61 -3.01 -6.19
N LEU A 164 9.68 -3.75 -6.48
CA LEU A 164 10.33 -3.79 -7.80
C LEU A 164 9.36 -4.10 -8.96
N PRO A 165 8.60 -5.22 -8.95
CA PRO A 165 7.73 -5.55 -10.08
C PRO A 165 6.66 -4.49 -10.31
N THR A 166 6.14 -3.89 -9.25
CA THR A 166 5.18 -2.78 -9.35
C THR A 166 5.78 -1.56 -10.02
N ILE A 167 6.94 -1.10 -9.55
CA ILE A 167 7.60 0.07 -10.13
C ILE A 167 7.99 -0.19 -11.59
N LYS A 168 8.48 -1.37 -11.95
CA LYS A 168 8.81 -1.70 -13.34
C LYS A 168 7.58 -1.70 -14.25
N ALA A 169 6.42 -2.12 -13.76
CA ALA A 169 5.18 -2.05 -14.53
C ALA A 169 4.76 -0.58 -14.77
N LEU A 170 4.87 0.28 -13.75
CA LEU A 170 4.53 1.71 -13.85
C LEU A 170 5.61 2.55 -14.56
N ALA A 171 6.84 2.04 -14.66
CA ALA A 171 7.86 2.64 -15.51
C ALA A 171 7.47 2.61 -17.00
N GLY A 172 6.57 1.70 -17.41
CA GLY A 172 6.03 1.64 -18.77
C GLY A 172 4.88 2.60 -19.08
N THR A 173 4.46 3.44 -18.13
CA THR A 173 3.34 4.39 -18.28
C THR A 173 3.84 5.84 -18.18
N ASP A 174 2.92 6.81 -18.26
CA ASP A 174 3.21 8.25 -18.06
C ASP A 174 3.20 8.68 -16.57
N THR A 175 3.04 7.73 -15.65
CA THR A 175 2.91 7.99 -14.21
C THR A 175 4.13 8.74 -13.65
N VAL A 176 3.88 9.82 -12.91
CA VAL A 176 4.90 10.57 -12.16
C VAL A 176 5.13 9.90 -10.81
N PHE A 177 6.34 10.01 -10.24
CA PHE A 177 6.67 9.45 -8.93
C PHE A 177 7.12 10.57 -7.99
N ALA A 178 6.39 10.74 -6.89
CA ALA A 178 6.79 11.60 -5.77
C ALA A 178 7.40 10.73 -4.67
N VAL A 179 8.66 10.97 -4.36
CA VAL A 179 9.44 10.12 -3.46
C VAL A 179 10.36 10.97 -2.56
N PRO A 180 10.81 10.45 -1.40
CA PRO A 180 11.78 11.14 -0.57
C PRO A 180 13.16 11.17 -1.23
N LEU A 181 14.01 12.12 -0.82
CA LEU A 181 15.40 12.23 -1.28
C LEU A 181 16.14 10.88 -1.25
N GLY A 182 16.76 10.54 -2.37
CA GLY A 182 17.59 9.34 -2.49
C GLY A 182 16.83 8.12 -3.00
N VAL A 183 15.53 8.01 -2.76
CA VAL A 183 14.70 6.90 -3.26
C VAL A 183 14.67 6.89 -4.79
N GLY A 184 14.76 8.05 -5.44
CA GLY A 184 14.81 8.16 -6.89
C GLY A 184 15.94 7.35 -7.54
N ALA A 185 17.06 7.12 -6.84
CA ALA A 185 18.15 6.28 -7.35
C ALA A 185 17.71 4.83 -7.61
N HIS A 186 16.79 4.30 -6.80
CA HIS A 186 16.21 2.97 -7.01
C HIS A 186 15.31 2.96 -8.25
N LEU A 187 14.41 3.94 -8.35
CA LEU A 187 13.44 4.04 -9.45
C LEU A 187 14.14 4.24 -10.80
N GLU A 188 15.17 5.09 -10.87
CA GLU A 188 15.98 5.27 -12.10
C GLU A 188 16.64 3.96 -12.52
N ARG A 189 17.22 3.21 -11.57
CA ARG A 189 17.82 1.91 -11.85
C ARG A 189 16.79 0.90 -12.36
N TRP A 190 15.53 1.03 -11.98
CA TRP A 190 14.44 0.16 -12.43
C TRP A 190 13.74 0.66 -13.68
N GLY A 191 14.24 1.74 -14.30
CA GLY A 191 13.81 2.22 -15.61
C GLY A 191 12.84 3.41 -15.58
N VAL A 192 12.61 4.03 -14.42
CA VAL A 192 11.85 5.28 -14.36
C VAL A 192 12.72 6.44 -14.86
N PRO A 193 12.32 7.19 -15.89
CA PRO A 193 13.05 8.36 -16.36
C PRO A 193 13.11 9.47 -15.31
N ALA A 194 14.25 10.15 -15.22
CA ALA A 194 14.51 11.18 -14.21
C ALA A 194 13.50 12.34 -14.26
N GLU A 195 12.99 12.68 -15.45
CA GLU A 195 11.99 13.73 -15.66
C GLU A 195 10.61 13.40 -15.05
N ARG A 196 10.34 12.13 -14.75
CA ARG A 196 9.12 11.68 -14.04
C ARG A 196 9.32 11.55 -12.53
N LEU A 197 10.51 11.84 -12.00
CA LEU A 197 10.79 11.80 -10.57
C LEU A 197 10.64 13.19 -9.93
N ARG A 198 9.99 13.23 -8.77
CA ARG A 198 9.91 14.37 -7.88
C ARG A 198 10.45 13.93 -6.53
N GLU A 199 11.76 14.09 -6.35
CA GLU A 199 12.43 13.79 -5.08
C GLU A 199 12.31 14.99 -4.12
N LEU A 200 11.79 14.77 -2.92
CA LEU A 200 11.52 15.82 -1.94
C LEU A 200 12.22 15.53 -0.60
N ASP A 201 12.72 16.58 0.03
CA ASP A 201 13.05 16.58 1.46
C ASP A 201 11.79 16.87 2.29
N TRP A 202 11.87 16.73 3.61
CA TRP A 202 10.77 17.14 4.49
C TRP A 202 10.43 18.62 4.33
N ASN A 203 9.13 18.90 4.34
CA ASN A 203 8.50 20.20 4.15
C ASN A 203 8.66 20.77 2.73
N GLU A 204 9.30 20.06 1.81
CA GLU A 204 9.28 20.42 0.39
C GLU A 204 7.98 19.94 -0.27
N SER A 205 7.53 20.69 -1.27
CA SER A 205 6.32 20.40 -2.02
C SER A 205 6.57 20.40 -3.53
N THR A 206 5.74 19.65 -4.25
CA THR A 206 5.70 19.66 -5.71
C THR A 206 4.26 19.71 -6.21
N ARG A 207 4.07 20.21 -7.43
CA ARG A 207 2.76 20.22 -8.09
C ARG A 207 2.74 19.18 -9.21
N ILE A 208 1.72 18.33 -9.21
CA ILE A 208 1.47 17.33 -10.26
C ILE A 208 0.01 17.48 -10.67
N GLY A 209 -0.23 17.97 -11.89
CA GLY A 209 -1.58 18.38 -12.31
C GLY A 209 -2.16 19.47 -11.41
N ALA A 210 -3.35 19.24 -10.86
CA ALA A 210 -3.97 20.14 -9.90
C ALA A 210 -3.57 19.86 -8.44
N LEU A 211 -2.85 18.75 -8.18
CA LEU A 211 -2.48 18.34 -6.83
C LEU A 211 -1.19 19.01 -6.36
N THR A 212 -1.16 19.39 -5.10
CA THR A 212 0.06 19.72 -4.36
C THR A 212 0.39 18.57 -3.44
N LEU A 213 1.59 18.00 -3.60
CA LEU A 213 2.11 16.93 -2.76
C LEU A 213 3.23 17.50 -1.90
N THR A 214 3.16 17.27 -0.59
CA THR A 214 4.18 17.70 0.37
C THR A 214 4.71 16.47 1.10
N ALA A 215 6.03 16.28 1.06
CA ALA A 215 6.69 15.28 1.91
C ALA A 215 6.81 15.87 3.31
N THR A 216 6.16 15.26 4.30
CA THR A 216 6.17 15.70 5.69
C THR A 216 7.04 14.79 6.56
N PRO A 217 7.53 15.29 7.72
CA PRO A 217 8.34 14.48 8.63
C PRO A 217 7.71 13.14 9.02
N ALA A 218 8.56 12.16 9.29
CA ALA A 218 8.18 10.86 9.82
C ALA A 218 9.29 10.35 10.75
N ARG A 219 8.92 9.53 11.72
CA ARG A 219 9.83 8.86 12.66
C ARG A 219 10.02 7.40 12.27
N HIS A 220 11.00 7.12 11.42
CA HIS A 220 11.25 5.78 10.89
C HIS A 220 12.75 5.62 10.51
N PHE A 221 13.06 4.64 9.66
CA PHE A 221 14.38 4.46 9.08
C PHE A 221 14.27 3.98 7.63
N CYS A 222 15.38 3.75 6.97
CA CYS A 222 15.38 3.19 5.62
C CYS A 222 16.54 2.21 5.44
N GLY A 223 16.48 1.47 4.35
CA GLY A 223 17.58 0.70 3.82
C GLY A 223 17.14 -0.62 3.24
N ARG A 224 17.52 -0.87 1.99
CA ARG A 224 17.26 -2.15 1.31
C ARG A 224 18.35 -3.21 1.53
N GLY A 225 19.46 -2.89 2.18
CA GLY A 225 20.55 -3.85 2.38
C GLY A 225 21.44 -3.58 3.60
N LEU A 226 22.39 -4.47 3.84
CA LEU A 226 23.20 -4.50 5.07
C LEU A 226 24.19 -3.33 5.26
N ARG A 227 24.45 -2.52 4.23
CA ARG A 227 25.53 -1.50 4.25
C ARG A 227 25.07 -0.07 3.98
N ASN A 228 23.80 0.16 3.67
CA ASN A 228 23.25 1.46 3.31
C ASN A 228 21.97 1.74 4.12
N GLN A 229 22.08 1.68 5.44
CA GLN A 229 20.99 2.07 6.33
C GLN A 229 20.94 3.61 6.37
N GLN A 230 19.75 4.19 6.26
CA GLN A 230 19.51 5.63 6.42
C GLN A 230 20.21 6.57 5.41
N HIS A 231 20.52 6.09 4.20
CA HIS A 231 21.08 6.92 3.11
C HIS A 231 20.02 7.49 2.16
N THR A 232 18.77 7.06 2.27
CA THR A 232 17.61 7.70 1.65
C THR A 232 16.72 8.25 2.74
N LEU A 233 15.93 9.28 2.42
CA LEU A 233 14.94 9.81 3.35
C LEU A 233 13.71 8.87 3.41
N TRP A 234 12.93 9.01 4.47
CA TRP A 234 11.58 8.45 4.65
C TRP A 234 10.64 9.61 4.95
N ALA A 235 9.39 9.57 4.51
CA ALA A 235 8.45 10.66 4.69
C ALA A 235 7.02 10.14 4.89
N SER A 236 6.23 10.93 5.58
CA SER A 236 4.78 10.91 5.43
C SER A 236 4.37 11.90 4.33
N TRP A 237 3.12 11.87 3.88
CA TRP A 237 2.70 12.64 2.72
C TRP A 237 1.36 13.33 2.94
N VAL A 238 1.34 14.62 2.59
CA VAL A 238 0.12 15.38 2.37
C VAL A 238 -0.15 15.43 0.87
N VAL A 239 -1.39 15.18 0.48
CA VAL A 239 -1.90 15.45 -0.86
C VAL A 239 -3.09 16.38 -0.76
N ALA A 240 -2.95 17.57 -1.33
CA ALA A 240 -3.99 18.59 -1.36
C ALA A 240 -4.41 18.85 -2.81
N GLY A 241 -5.69 18.68 -3.09
CA GLY A 241 -6.33 19.12 -4.33
C GLY A 241 -7.02 20.48 -4.15
N ALA A 242 -7.98 20.76 -5.03
CA ALA A 242 -8.76 21.99 -4.99
C ALA A 242 -9.80 22.00 -3.87
N GLU A 243 -10.39 20.83 -3.59
CA GLU A 243 -11.47 20.66 -2.62
C GLU A 243 -11.06 19.75 -1.46
N HIS A 244 -10.26 18.72 -1.74
CA HIS A 244 -9.96 17.68 -0.77
C HIS A 244 -8.50 17.66 -0.33
N ARG A 245 -8.27 17.16 0.89
CA ARG A 245 -6.95 16.97 1.49
C ARG A 245 -6.87 15.62 2.19
N ILE A 246 -5.84 14.85 1.87
CA ILE A 246 -5.56 13.56 2.51
C ILE A 246 -4.14 13.50 3.04
N TYR A 247 -3.95 12.68 4.08
CA TYR A 247 -2.66 12.39 4.68
C TYR A 247 -2.34 10.90 4.61
N HIS A 248 -1.11 10.53 4.28
CA HIS A 248 -0.59 9.16 4.33
C HIS A 248 0.62 9.10 5.27
N SER A 249 0.55 8.23 6.28
CA SER A 249 1.57 8.20 7.33
C SER A 249 2.91 7.56 6.91
N GLY A 250 2.95 6.86 5.78
CA GLY A 250 3.94 5.80 5.58
C GLY A 250 3.79 4.79 6.71
N ASP A 251 4.91 4.40 7.32
CA ASP A 251 4.96 3.52 8.48
C ASP A 251 5.62 4.12 9.73
N THR A 252 5.57 5.44 9.82
CA THR A 252 6.11 6.22 10.94
C THR A 252 5.67 5.69 12.31
N GLY A 253 6.57 5.79 13.29
CA GLY A 253 6.24 5.77 14.70
C GLY A 253 5.63 7.10 15.15
N TYR A 254 5.10 7.13 16.36
CA TYR A 254 4.52 8.36 16.88
C TYR A 254 5.58 9.42 17.19
N PHE A 255 5.28 10.68 16.87
CA PHE A 255 6.05 11.85 17.27
C PHE A 255 5.16 13.11 17.31
N PRO A 256 5.52 14.14 18.10
CA PRO A 256 4.68 15.35 18.26
C PRO A 256 4.44 16.16 16.98
N GLY A 257 5.24 15.96 15.93
CA GLY A 257 5.13 16.74 14.69
C GLY A 257 3.83 16.49 13.90
N PHE A 258 3.01 15.51 14.28
CA PHE A 258 1.65 15.39 13.73
C PHE A 258 0.79 16.63 14.01
N GLU A 259 0.94 17.28 15.18
CA GLU A 259 0.22 18.51 15.49
C GLU A 259 0.64 19.65 14.54
N GLU A 260 1.93 19.77 14.28
CA GLU A 260 2.48 20.78 13.35
C GLU A 260 2.00 20.53 11.92
N ILE A 261 2.02 19.27 11.46
CA ILE A 261 1.50 18.88 10.15
C ILE A 261 0.00 19.22 10.05
N GLY A 262 -0.78 18.87 11.07
CA GLY A 262 -2.21 19.19 11.15
C GLY A 262 -2.50 20.69 11.09
N ALA A 263 -1.71 21.49 11.81
CA ALA A 263 -1.84 22.94 11.83
C ALA A 263 -1.48 23.59 10.48
N GLN A 264 -0.50 23.06 9.76
CA GLN A 264 -0.02 23.64 8.50
C GLN A 264 -0.86 23.21 7.29
N HIS A 265 -1.33 21.96 7.28
CA HIS A 265 -1.90 21.35 6.08
C HIS A 265 -3.36 20.94 6.22
N GLY A 266 -3.84 20.73 7.45
CA GLY A 266 -5.21 20.32 7.73
C GLY A 266 -6.24 21.45 7.56
N PRO A 267 -7.52 21.16 7.82
CA PRO A 267 -8.08 19.85 8.17
C PRO A 267 -7.98 18.85 7.00
N PHE A 268 -7.92 17.55 7.32
CA PHE A 268 -7.91 16.49 6.31
C PHE A 268 -9.29 15.82 6.22
N ASP A 269 -9.73 15.50 5.01
CA ASP A 269 -10.95 14.69 4.78
C ASP A 269 -10.72 13.25 5.23
N ALA A 270 -9.50 12.74 4.98
CA ALA A 270 -9.08 11.42 5.42
C ALA A 270 -7.59 11.36 5.79
N THR A 271 -7.29 10.53 6.80
CA THR A 271 -5.91 10.19 7.17
C THR A 271 -5.71 8.68 7.06
N MET A 272 -4.73 8.25 6.29
CA MET A 272 -4.31 6.87 6.14
C MET A 272 -3.17 6.60 7.12
N ILE A 273 -3.46 5.86 8.19
CA ILE A 273 -2.59 5.76 9.36
C ILE A 273 -2.13 4.31 9.58
N GLN A 274 -0.81 4.13 9.66
CA GLN A 274 -0.14 2.92 10.13
C GLN A 274 -0.70 2.47 11.49
N ILE A 275 -1.12 1.22 11.60
CA ILE A 275 -1.56 0.64 12.88
C ILE A 275 -0.94 -0.72 13.23
N GLY A 276 -0.14 -1.28 12.32
CA GLY A 276 0.46 -2.61 12.49
C GLY A 276 1.97 -2.58 12.59
N ALA A 277 2.56 -3.77 12.71
CA ALA A 277 3.99 -4.01 12.81
C ALA A 277 4.69 -3.40 14.04
N TYR A 278 3.94 -2.96 15.06
CA TYR A 278 4.50 -2.46 16.31
C TYR A 278 5.07 -3.59 17.18
N SER A 279 6.05 -3.24 18.03
CA SER A 279 6.63 -4.15 19.01
C SER A 279 7.44 -3.41 20.06
N GLU A 280 7.52 -3.98 21.27
CA GLU A 280 8.43 -3.53 22.35
C GLU A 280 9.91 -3.56 21.93
N TYR A 281 10.26 -4.35 20.91
CA TYR A 281 11.60 -4.42 20.36
C TYR A 281 11.98 -3.15 19.57
N TRP A 282 11.03 -2.47 18.94
CA TRP A 282 11.27 -1.25 18.14
C TRP A 282 10.15 -0.22 18.40
N PRO A 283 10.00 0.24 19.65
CA PRO A 283 8.79 0.94 20.11
C PRO A 283 8.62 2.33 19.51
N ASP A 284 9.64 2.87 18.84
CA ASP A 284 9.68 4.27 18.41
C ASP A 284 9.34 4.48 16.93
N ILE A 285 9.24 3.40 16.13
CA ILE A 285 9.20 3.49 14.66
C ILE A 285 7.95 2.90 14.01
N HIS A 286 7.06 2.29 14.78
CA HIS A 286 5.74 1.84 14.33
C HIS A 286 4.73 2.11 15.44
N MET A 287 3.62 2.76 15.08
CA MET A 287 2.57 3.11 16.03
C MET A 287 1.77 1.89 16.49
N THR A 288 1.40 1.87 17.77
CA THR A 288 0.26 1.05 18.23
C THR A 288 -1.06 1.63 17.70
N PRO A 289 -2.18 0.89 17.77
CA PRO A 289 -3.47 1.43 17.36
C PRO A 289 -3.90 2.70 18.13
N GLU A 290 -3.59 2.79 19.42
CA GLU A 290 -3.84 3.98 20.24
C GLU A 290 -2.98 5.17 19.81
N GLU A 291 -1.70 4.93 19.52
CA GLU A 291 -0.82 5.96 18.99
C GLU A 291 -1.24 6.43 17.60
N GLY A 292 -1.71 5.51 16.75
CA GLY A 292 -2.28 5.83 15.44
C GLY A 292 -3.55 6.68 15.55
N MET A 293 -4.43 6.37 16.50
CA MET A 293 -5.60 7.22 16.78
C MET A 293 -5.18 8.60 17.31
N ARG A 294 -4.19 8.66 18.20
CA ARG A 294 -3.63 9.94 18.66
C ARG A 294 -3.07 10.75 17.49
N ALA A 295 -2.29 10.14 16.62
CA ALA A 295 -1.76 10.80 15.41
C ALA A 295 -2.89 11.34 14.51
N HIS A 296 -3.96 10.58 14.31
CA HIS A 296 -5.15 11.04 13.58
C HIS A 296 -5.75 12.29 14.23
N LEU A 297 -5.93 12.31 15.55
CA LEU A 297 -6.47 13.46 16.27
C LEU A 297 -5.54 14.67 16.20
N ASP A 298 -4.23 14.48 16.35
CA ASP A 298 -3.23 15.56 16.29
C ASP A 298 -3.21 16.22 14.89
N LEU A 299 -3.27 15.40 13.83
CA LEU A 299 -3.44 15.88 12.44
C LEU A 299 -4.74 16.66 12.24
N GLN A 300 -5.73 16.44 13.11
CA GLN A 300 -7.02 17.12 13.12
C GLN A 300 -7.11 18.18 14.23
N GLY A 301 -5.99 18.64 14.78
CA GLY A 301 -5.97 19.69 15.80
C GLY A 301 -6.69 19.29 17.09
N GLY A 302 -6.63 18.01 17.48
CA GLY A 302 -7.22 17.46 18.70
C GLY A 302 -8.72 17.18 18.61
N VAL A 303 -9.34 17.28 17.43
CA VAL A 303 -10.78 17.10 17.25
C VAL A 303 -11.05 15.86 16.38
N PRO A 304 -12.00 14.98 16.75
CA PRO A 304 -12.35 13.80 15.96
C PRO A 304 -13.15 14.18 14.71
N ARG A 305 -12.47 14.66 13.67
CA ARG A 305 -13.04 14.99 12.36
C ARG A 305 -12.30 14.28 11.22
N GLY A 306 -12.93 14.23 10.06
CA GLY A 306 -12.44 13.43 8.94
C GLY A 306 -12.54 11.94 9.22
N THR A 307 -12.12 11.12 8.25
CA THR A 307 -12.16 9.65 8.37
C THR A 307 -10.74 9.09 8.49
N MET A 308 -10.47 8.30 9.52
CA MET A 308 -9.24 7.52 9.60
C MET A 308 -9.39 6.21 8.81
N LEU A 309 -8.46 5.94 7.89
CA LEU A 309 -8.28 4.64 7.25
C LEU A 309 -7.04 3.95 7.85
N PRO A 310 -7.20 2.87 8.63
CA PRO A 310 -6.06 2.12 9.14
C PRO A 310 -5.37 1.35 8.00
N ILE A 311 -4.04 1.49 7.93
CA ILE A 311 -3.17 0.83 6.95
C ILE A 311 -2.04 0.05 7.65
N HIS A 312 -1.24 -0.67 6.86
CA HIS A 312 -0.11 -1.48 7.31
C HIS A 312 -0.46 -2.66 8.24
N TRP A 313 -1.63 -3.25 8.03
CA TRP A 313 -2.09 -4.43 8.77
C TRP A 313 -2.84 -5.40 7.85
N GLY A 314 -3.16 -6.60 8.36
CA GLY A 314 -3.99 -7.59 7.65
C GLY A 314 -3.41 -8.17 6.35
N THR A 315 -2.18 -7.80 5.96
CA THR A 315 -1.65 -8.09 4.62
C THR A 315 -0.33 -8.84 4.64
N PHE A 316 0.65 -8.40 5.45
CA PHE A 316 1.89 -9.12 5.69
C PHE A 316 2.10 -9.34 7.19
N ASN A 317 2.71 -10.46 7.56
CA ASN A 317 3.11 -10.72 8.94
C ASN A 317 4.51 -10.18 9.17
N LEU A 318 4.60 -8.97 9.74
CA LEU A 318 5.85 -8.23 9.97
C LEU A 318 6.19 -8.03 11.46
N ALA A 319 5.34 -8.47 12.38
CA ALA A 319 5.57 -8.36 13.82
C ALA A 319 5.02 -9.56 14.60
N LEU A 320 5.16 -9.50 15.92
CA LEU A 320 4.87 -10.62 16.81
C LEU A 320 3.42 -10.64 17.30
N HIS A 321 2.69 -9.52 17.21
CA HIS A 321 1.29 -9.40 17.61
C HIS A 321 0.38 -10.29 16.73
N PRO A 322 -0.78 -10.73 17.23
CA PRO A 322 -1.83 -11.36 16.42
C PRO A 322 -2.20 -10.52 15.20
N TRP A 323 -2.53 -11.16 14.08
CA TRP A 323 -2.74 -10.45 12.81
C TRP A 323 -3.95 -9.51 12.81
N ASP A 324 -4.94 -9.81 13.66
CA ASP A 324 -6.22 -9.11 13.85
C ASP A 324 -6.17 -8.02 14.93
N GLU A 325 -5.21 -8.10 15.86
CA GLU A 325 -5.08 -7.19 17.00
C GLU A 325 -5.05 -5.70 16.59
N PRO A 326 -4.34 -5.28 15.52
CA PRO A 326 -4.38 -3.89 15.09
C PRO A 326 -5.79 -3.36 14.82
N GLY A 327 -6.62 -4.14 14.12
CA GLY A 327 -7.99 -3.75 13.77
C GLY A 327 -8.86 -3.60 15.01
N GLU A 328 -8.76 -4.53 15.96
CA GLU A 328 -9.49 -4.46 17.24
C GLU A 328 -9.05 -3.26 18.09
N GLY A 329 -7.74 -3.03 18.20
CA GLY A 329 -7.20 -1.89 18.93
C GLY A 329 -7.64 -0.55 18.33
N THR A 330 -7.65 -0.43 17.00
CA THR A 330 -8.10 0.81 16.34
C THR A 330 -9.58 1.05 16.57
N LEU A 331 -10.42 0.01 16.54
CA LEU A 331 -11.83 0.14 16.87
C LEU A 331 -12.03 0.63 18.31
N SER A 332 -11.37 0.01 19.28
CA SER A 332 -11.47 0.42 20.68
C SER A 332 -10.99 1.86 20.89
N ALA A 333 -9.89 2.25 20.25
CA ALA A 333 -9.36 3.61 20.34
C ALA A 333 -10.30 4.63 19.68
N ALA A 334 -10.91 4.29 18.55
CA ALA A 334 -11.86 5.13 17.84
C ALA A 334 -13.15 5.36 18.64
N GLU A 335 -13.70 4.31 19.23
CA GLU A 335 -14.86 4.39 20.11
C GLU A 335 -14.58 5.30 21.32
N GLY A 336 -13.41 5.15 21.95
CA GLY A 336 -12.99 6.00 23.06
C GLY A 336 -12.81 7.48 22.67
N ALA A 337 -12.39 7.76 21.44
CA ALA A 337 -12.16 9.11 20.93
C ALA A 337 -13.41 9.74 20.26
N GLY A 338 -14.43 8.95 19.95
CA GLY A 338 -15.56 9.37 19.10
C GLY A 338 -15.15 9.68 17.65
N ALA A 339 -14.08 9.05 17.15
CA ALA A 339 -13.53 9.29 15.82
C ALA A 339 -14.13 8.35 14.76
N ALA A 340 -14.30 8.85 13.54
CA ALA A 340 -14.77 8.05 12.42
C ALA A 340 -13.62 7.22 11.82
N VAL A 341 -13.81 5.90 11.74
CA VAL A 341 -12.87 4.97 11.12
C VAL A 341 -13.56 4.22 9.97
N ALA A 342 -12.89 4.16 8.82
CA ALA A 342 -13.29 3.29 7.72
C ALA A 342 -12.57 1.95 7.80
N LEU A 343 -13.32 0.85 7.76
CA LEU A 343 -12.84 -0.53 7.81
C LEU A 343 -13.21 -1.28 6.52
N PRO A 344 -12.69 -0.88 5.36
CA PRO A 344 -12.94 -1.59 4.11
C PRO A 344 -12.30 -2.98 4.15
N ILE A 345 -12.97 -3.97 3.54
CA ILE A 345 -12.31 -5.19 3.11
C ILE A 345 -11.27 -4.82 2.04
N PRO A 346 -10.11 -5.49 1.94
CA PRO A 346 -9.14 -5.19 0.88
C PRO A 346 -9.77 -5.14 -0.52
N GLY A 347 -9.59 -4.02 -1.20
CA GLY A 347 -10.15 -3.70 -2.51
C GLY A 347 -11.47 -2.93 -2.48
N GLN A 348 -12.13 -2.79 -1.32
CA GLN A 348 -13.43 -2.13 -1.23
C GLN A 348 -13.28 -0.60 -1.33
N PRO A 349 -13.85 0.06 -2.35
CA PRO A 349 -13.84 1.50 -2.44
C PRO A 349 -14.84 2.11 -1.45
N PHE A 350 -14.52 3.30 -0.95
CA PHE A 350 -15.45 4.13 -0.19
C PHE A 350 -15.15 5.62 -0.35
N GLU A 351 -16.16 6.46 -0.13
CA GLU A 351 -16.02 7.92 -0.10
C GLU A 351 -15.99 8.39 1.36
N PRO A 352 -14.87 8.99 1.85
CA PRO A 352 -14.75 9.49 3.22
C PRO A 352 -15.85 10.48 3.61
N GLY A 353 -16.20 10.53 4.90
CA GLY A 353 -17.21 11.47 5.42
C GLY A 353 -18.67 11.17 5.02
N THR A 354 -18.92 10.12 4.24
CA THR A 354 -20.27 9.70 3.85
C THR A 354 -20.81 8.61 4.79
N ALA A 355 -22.14 8.49 4.90
CA ALA A 355 -22.79 7.41 5.63
C ALA A 355 -22.53 6.01 5.05
N GLY A 356 -21.97 5.93 3.83
CA GLY A 356 -21.61 4.69 3.16
C GLY A 356 -20.22 4.14 3.52
N ALA A 357 -19.43 4.83 4.35
CA ALA A 357 -18.12 4.35 4.76
C ALA A 357 -18.23 3.01 5.52
N PRO A 358 -17.46 1.98 5.13
CA PRO A 358 -17.52 0.67 5.78
C PRO A 358 -17.00 0.79 7.21
N HIS A 359 -17.71 0.20 8.17
CA HIS A 359 -17.38 0.26 9.60
C HIS A 359 -17.50 -1.12 10.27
N THR A 360 -17.77 -2.17 9.49
CA THR A 360 -17.91 -3.53 10.01
C THR A 360 -16.52 -4.15 10.23
N PRO A 361 -16.26 -4.77 11.40
CA PRO A 361 -15.00 -5.48 11.69
C PRO A 361 -14.92 -6.80 10.92
N TRP A 362 -14.61 -6.71 9.62
CA TRP A 362 -14.66 -7.82 8.67
C TRP A 362 -13.69 -8.97 9.00
N TRP A 363 -12.65 -8.73 9.81
CA TRP A 363 -11.62 -9.73 10.13
C TRP A 363 -12.06 -10.74 11.19
N ARG A 364 -13.03 -10.39 12.06
CA ARG A 364 -13.44 -11.22 13.20
C ARG A 364 -13.80 -12.67 12.84
N PRO A 365 -14.52 -12.95 11.74
CA PRO A 365 -14.83 -14.34 11.33
C PRO A 365 -13.60 -15.15 10.90
N PHE A 366 -12.45 -14.52 10.65
CA PHE A 366 -11.24 -15.15 10.13
C PHE A 366 -10.17 -15.37 11.22
N VAL A 367 -10.48 -15.06 12.48
CA VAL A 367 -9.57 -15.24 13.63
C VAL A 367 -9.65 -16.68 14.16
N ALA A 368 -8.50 -17.27 14.49
CA ALA A 368 -8.43 -18.61 15.06
C ALA A 368 -9.14 -18.67 16.43
N GLY A 369 -10.11 -19.56 16.56
CA GLY A 369 -10.88 -19.73 17.82
C GLY A 369 -12.10 -18.82 17.96
N ALA A 370 -12.45 -18.03 16.93
CA ALA A 370 -13.78 -17.43 16.85
C ALA A 370 -14.82 -18.56 16.93
N ALA A 371 -15.63 -18.57 18.00
CA ALA A 371 -16.67 -19.57 18.17
C ALA A 371 -17.53 -19.60 16.89
N ALA A 372 -17.79 -20.79 16.35
CA ALA A 372 -18.71 -21.01 15.25
C ALA A 372 -20.13 -20.62 15.68
N GLY A 373 -20.42 -19.33 15.70
CA GLY A 373 -21.63 -18.73 16.24
C GLY A 373 -22.04 -17.56 15.38
N GLY A 374 -22.51 -17.85 14.18
CA GLY A 374 -23.01 -16.87 13.22
C GLY A 374 -22.72 -17.30 11.80
N ARG A 375 -23.65 -18.02 11.17
CA ARG A 375 -23.66 -18.13 9.71
C ARG A 375 -23.77 -16.71 9.17
N VAL A 376 -22.72 -16.25 8.49
CA VAL A 376 -22.82 -15.09 7.60
C VAL A 376 -23.50 -15.64 6.35
N ASP A 377 -24.78 -15.35 6.18
CA ASP A 377 -25.44 -15.55 4.90
C ASP A 377 -24.73 -14.63 3.91
N GLY A 378 -23.98 -15.22 2.98
CA GLY A 378 -23.41 -14.50 1.85
C GLY A 378 -24.54 -13.83 1.04
N PRO A 379 -24.24 -12.79 0.25
CA PRO A 379 -25.24 -12.16 -0.61
C PRO A 379 -25.83 -13.21 -1.56
N SER A 380 -27.04 -13.66 -1.24
CA SER A 380 -27.85 -14.54 -2.08
C SER A 380 -28.49 -13.68 -3.16
N SER A 381 -27.92 -13.69 -4.36
CA SER A 381 -28.65 -13.67 -5.64
C SER A 381 -27.68 -13.63 -6.81
N VAL A 382 -27.23 -14.81 -7.24
CA VAL A 382 -26.85 -15.04 -8.63
C VAL A 382 -27.99 -15.85 -9.24
N PRO A 383 -28.70 -15.38 -10.29
CA PRO A 383 -29.69 -16.21 -10.95
C PRO A 383 -28.96 -17.38 -11.63
N ALA A 384 -29.34 -18.60 -11.25
CA ALA A 384 -28.86 -19.81 -11.88
C ALA A 384 -29.30 -19.84 -13.36
N LEU A 385 -28.34 -19.89 -14.28
CA LEU A 385 -28.59 -20.32 -15.66
C LEU A 385 -28.95 -21.81 -15.61
N GLY A 386 -30.24 -22.09 -15.81
CA GLY A 386 -30.76 -23.44 -15.87
C GLY A 386 -30.22 -24.20 -17.09
N ALA A 387 -29.53 -25.31 -16.82
CA ALA A 387 -29.30 -26.36 -17.79
C ALA A 387 -30.64 -27.10 -18.02
N GLY A 388 -31.35 -26.74 -19.09
CA GLY A 388 -32.49 -27.48 -19.60
C GLY A 388 -32.04 -28.49 -20.65
N SER A 389 -32.28 -29.77 -20.37
CA SER A 389 -32.01 -30.91 -21.24
C SER A 389 -32.84 -30.85 -22.53
N VAL A 390 -32.19 -31.08 -23.67
CA VAL A 390 -32.88 -31.34 -24.94
C VAL A 390 -32.99 -32.87 -25.09
N ALA A 391 -34.18 -33.42 -24.84
CA ALA A 391 -34.54 -34.77 -25.22
C ALA A 391 -35.47 -34.70 -26.44
N GLY A 392 -35.08 -35.41 -27.50
CA GLY A 392 -35.68 -35.33 -28.82
C GLY A 392 -37.07 -35.97 -28.95
N THR A 393 -37.74 -35.59 -30.02
CA THR A 393 -38.81 -36.38 -30.64
C THR A 393 -38.57 -36.44 -32.14
N ALA A 394 -38.46 -37.66 -32.64
CA ALA A 394 -38.24 -38.00 -34.03
C ALA A 394 -39.54 -37.86 -34.84
N ALA A 395 -39.44 -37.36 -36.08
CA ALA A 395 -40.41 -37.68 -37.12
C ALA A 395 -39.76 -37.67 -38.52
N ARG A 396 -39.57 -38.89 -39.03
CA ARG A 396 -39.68 -39.36 -40.43
C ARG A 396 -38.94 -38.59 -41.54
N VAL A 397 -37.86 -39.23 -42.02
CA VAL A 397 -37.30 -39.05 -43.36
C VAL A 397 -37.93 -40.09 -44.30
N GLY A 398 -38.56 -39.62 -45.38
CA GLY A 398 -38.93 -40.41 -46.56
C GLY A 398 -37.92 -40.15 -47.70
N SER A 399 -37.61 -41.19 -48.45
CA SER A 399 -36.57 -41.30 -49.48
C SER A 399 -36.87 -40.62 -50.82
N ALA A 400 -35.80 -40.21 -51.53
CA ALA A 400 -35.53 -40.33 -52.99
C ALA A 400 -34.50 -39.25 -53.36
N ALA A 401 -33.25 -39.54 -53.75
CA ALA A 401 -32.73 -40.17 -54.97
C ALA A 401 -32.68 -39.23 -56.21
N ALA A 402 -31.50 -39.21 -56.84
CA ALA A 402 -31.11 -38.60 -58.13
C ALA A 402 -31.04 -37.06 -58.18
N GLY A 403 -30.09 -36.38 -58.82
CA GLY A 403 -29.04 -36.77 -59.78
C GLY A 403 -28.74 -35.53 -60.67
N GLY A 404 -27.52 -35.46 -61.23
CA GLY A 404 -27.12 -34.50 -62.30
C GLY A 404 -26.51 -33.19 -61.78
N GLN A 405 -25.23 -32.89 -62.00
CA GLN A 405 -24.49 -32.57 -63.25
C GLN A 405 -24.28 -31.05 -63.38
N GLU A 406 -23.00 -30.68 -63.58
CA GLU A 406 -22.42 -29.60 -64.43
C GLU A 406 -23.05 -28.17 -64.39
N LYS A 407 -22.37 -27.03 -64.47
CA LYS A 407 -21.01 -26.57 -64.80
C LYS A 407 -20.97 -25.06 -64.42
N PRO A 408 -19.82 -24.37 -64.46
CA PRO A 408 -19.69 -22.94 -64.16
C PRO A 408 -19.62 -22.06 -65.43
N GLU A 409 -19.96 -20.77 -65.34
CA GLU A 409 -19.45 -19.62 -66.15
C GLU A 409 -20.19 -18.32 -65.75
N SER A 410 -19.48 -17.26 -65.32
CA SER A 410 -18.99 -16.08 -66.08
C SER A 410 -19.90 -14.84 -65.91
N VAL A 411 -19.41 -13.75 -65.29
CA VAL A 411 -18.99 -12.46 -65.90
C VAL A 411 -20.13 -11.52 -66.37
N GLY A 412 -20.03 -10.25 -65.93
CA GLY A 412 -20.68 -9.06 -66.50
C GLY A 412 -21.55 -8.33 -65.47
N SER A 413 -21.40 -7.04 -65.16
CA SER A 413 -20.57 -5.94 -65.66
C SER A 413 -20.42 -4.90 -64.56
#